data_AF-A0A3C1ZT76-F1
#
_entry.id   AF-A0A3C1ZT76-F1
#
_cell.length_a   1.000
_cell.length_b   1.000
_cell.length_c   1.000
_cell.angle_alpha   90.00
_cell.angle_beta   90.00
_cell.angle_gamma   90.00
#
_symmetry.space_group_name_H-M   'P 1'
#
loop_
_entity.id
_entity.type
_entity.pdbx_description
1 polymer ?
#
loop_
_entity_poly.entity_id
_entity_poly.type
_entity_poly.pdbx_seq_one_letter_code
_entity_poly.pdbx_strand_id
1 'polypeptide(L)'
;MKKLILFAILGLAMSSRAMVEETEAASAGVCLWENNPTGIQQYYCAGDVCPGDILYFRAAQRQPIQYAWSVGMGASIIGSSTTREIAVQSPSVGGFTITLNTGTTTYFTLAQYSCY
;
A
#
# COMPACT_ATOMS: atom_id res chain seq x y z
N MET A 1 3.93 -27.75 -63.90
CA MET A 1 2.79 -26.79 -63.90
C MET A 1 1.94 -27.00 -62.66
N LYS A 2 2.02 -26.07 -61.69
CA LYS A 2 0.99 -25.71 -60.69
C LYS A 2 1.66 -24.79 -59.65
N LYS A 3 1.57 -23.47 -59.89
CA LYS A 3 1.89 -22.45 -58.88
C LYS A 3 0.61 -22.24 -58.07
N LEU A 4 0.62 -22.67 -56.82
CA LEU A 4 -0.45 -22.35 -55.88
C LEU A 4 -0.13 -21.04 -55.16
N ILE A 5 -1.20 -20.33 -54.85
CA ILE A 5 -1.33 -18.90 -54.63
C ILE A 5 -1.49 -18.61 -53.12
N LEU A 6 -1.24 -17.34 -52.75
CA LEU A 6 -1.76 -16.61 -51.59
C LEU A 6 -1.02 -16.77 -50.24
N PHE A 7 -0.18 -15.78 -49.93
CA PHE A 7 0.09 -15.37 -48.54
C PHE A 7 -0.89 -14.25 -48.19
N ALA A 8 -1.88 -14.58 -47.37
CA ALA A 8 -2.75 -13.60 -46.73
C ALA A 8 -1.92 -12.82 -45.68
N ILE A 9 -1.83 -11.50 -45.87
CA ILE A 9 -1.17 -10.59 -44.93
C ILE A 9 -2.09 -10.45 -43.71
N LEU A 10 -1.62 -11.01 -42.59
CA LEU A 10 -2.22 -10.92 -41.27
C LEU A 10 -2.09 -9.47 -40.78
N GLY A 11 -3.16 -8.68 -40.94
CA GLY A 11 -3.25 -7.33 -40.41
C GLY A 11 -3.38 -7.35 -38.89
N LEU A 12 -2.26 -7.10 -38.19
CA LEU A 12 -2.27 -6.67 -36.80
C LEU A 12 -2.85 -5.24 -36.75
N ALA A 13 -4.13 -5.13 -36.45
CA ALA A 13 -4.69 -3.88 -35.93
C ALA A 13 -4.57 -3.92 -34.40
N MET A 14 -3.50 -3.31 -33.89
CA MET A 14 -3.42 -2.87 -32.50
C MET A 14 -4.56 -1.87 -32.26
N SER A 15 -5.54 -2.23 -31.43
CA SER A 15 -6.48 -1.27 -30.88
C SER A 15 -6.34 -1.26 -29.37
N SER A 16 -5.82 -0.12 -28.91
CA SER A 16 -5.64 0.37 -27.55
C SER A 16 -6.44 -0.38 -26.48
N ARG A 17 -5.72 -1.10 -25.61
CA ARG A 17 -6.18 -1.38 -24.25
C ARG A 17 -6.44 -0.04 -23.58
N ALA A 18 -7.71 0.30 -23.35
CA ALA A 18 -8.05 1.12 -22.21
C ALA A 18 -7.73 0.27 -20.98
N MET A 19 -6.47 0.34 -20.53
CA MET A 19 -6.12 -0.03 -19.17
C MET A 19 -6.85 1.01 -18.31
N VAL A 20 -8.05 0.66 -17.85
CA VAL A 20 -8.53 1.23 -16.60
C VAL A 20 -7.52 0.72 -15.59
N GLU A 21 -6.48 1.52 -15.34
CA GLU A 21 -5.72 1.42 -14.11
C GLU A 21 -6.67 1.90 -13.02
N GLU A 22 -7.63 1.02 -12.70
CA GLU A 22 -8.15 0.95 -11.36
C GLU A 22 -6.89 0.70 -10.55
N THR A 23 -6.36 1.79 -9.99
CA THR A 23 -5.43 1.69 -8.88
C THR A 23 -6.21 0.91 -7.85
N GLU A 24 -6.02 -0.41 -7.88
CA GLU A 24 -6.37 -1.28 -6.79
C GLU A 24 -5.74 -0.60 -5.58
N ALA A 25 -6.58 0.06 -4.79
CA ALA A 25 -6.23 0.35 -3.42
C ALA A 25 -5.96 -1.04 -2.85
N ALA A 26 -4.68 -1.43 -2.85
CA ALA A 26 -4.26 -2.76 -2.49
C ALA A 26 -4.74 -3.00 -1.06
N SER A 27 -5.92 -3.62 -0.94
CA SER A 27 -6.47 -4.17 0.28
C SER A 27 -5.74 -5.49 0.54
N ALA A 28 -4.40 -5.44 0.56
CA ALA A 28 -3.58 -6.53 1.02
C ALA A 28 -3.40 -6.33 2.52
N GLY A 29 -4.02 -7.20 3.30
CA GLY A 29 -3.90 -7.23 4.76
C GLY A 29 -2.47 -6.98 5.19
N VAL A 30 -2.27 -5.96 6.03
CA VAL A 30 -0.95 -5.41 6.29
C VAL A 30 -0.14 -6.38 7.13
N CYS A 31 0.65 -7.21 6.47
CA CYS A 31 1.74 -7.94 7.08
C CYS A 31 2.67 -8.60 6.07
N LEU A 32 3.68 -7.90 5.57
CA LEU A 32 4.85 -8.56 5.00
C LEU A 32 6.08 -7.69 5.29
N TRP A 33 6.85 -8.07 6.31
CA TRP A 33 8.19 -7.52 6.51
C TRP A 33 9.08 -7.84 5.29
N GLU A 34 8.82 -8.91 4.54
CA GLU A 34 9.84 -9.39 3.60
C GLU A 34 9.63 -9.08 2.12
N ASN A 35 8.42 -8.76 1.65
CA ASN A 35 8.17 -8.70 0.19
C ASN A 35 7.47 -7.44 -0.33
N ASN A 36 7.25 -6.41 0.49
CA ASN A 36 6.90 -5.09 -0.03
C ASN A 36 8.12 -4.15 0.01
N PRO A 37 8.86 -3.98 -1.11
CA PRO A 37 10.06 -3.16 -1.15
C PRO A 37 9.77 -1.65 -1.04
N THR A 38 8.50 -1.23 -1.04
CA THR A 38 8.11 0.18 -1.11
C THR A 38 6.97 0.53 -0.16
N GLY A 39 6.98 1.76 0.37
CA GLY A 39 5.85 2.35 1.08
C GLY A 39 5.81 2.05 2.58
N ILE A 40 4.63 1.75 3.10
CA ILE A 40 4.35 1.57 4.53
C ILE A 40 4.35 0.08 4.89
N GLN A 41 5.04 -0.26 5.97
CA GLN A 41 5.13 -1.61 6.52
C GLN A 41 4.60 -1.60 7.96
N GLN A 42 3.83 -2.62 8.37
CA GLN A 42 3.33 -2.79 9.73
C GLN A 42 4.01 -3.99 10.38
N TYR A 43 4.30 -3.89 11.69
CA TYR A 43 4.97 -4.95 12.44
C TYR A 43 4.08 -6.17 12.73
N TYR A 44 2.78 -5.96 12.97
CA TYR A 44 1.83 -7.02 13.35
C TYR A 44 0.77 -7.25 12.27
N CYS A 45 0.40 -8.51 12.07
CA CYS A 45 -0.57 -8.90 11.05
C CYS A 45 -2.01 -8.72 11.54
N ALA A 46 -2.95 -8.60 10.59
CA ALA A 46 -4.37 -8.71 10.89
C ALA A 46 -4.66 -10.07 11.57
N GLY A 47 -5.31 -10.03 12.74
CA GLY A 47 -5.63 -11.20 13.57
C GLY A 47 -5.10 -11.11 15.01
N ASP A 48 -4.04 -10.34 15.25
CA ASP A 48 -3.42 -10.17 16.58
C ASP A 48 -3.58 -8.75 17.16
N VAL A 49 -4.39 -7.91 16.51
CA VAL A 49 -4.47 -6.49 16.85
C VAL A 49 -5.92 -6.10 17.12
N CYS A 50 -6.15 -5.58 18.32
CA CYS A 50 -7.44 -5.12 18.80
C CYS A 50 -7.56 -3.60 18.77
N PRO A 51 -8.80 -3.09 18.71
CA PRO A 51 -9.04 -1.67 18.96
C PRO A 51 -8.49 -1.28 20.34
N GLY A 52 -7.74 -0.18 20.40
CA GLY A 52 -7.00 0.23 21.60
C GLY A 52 -5.56 -0.30 21.70
N ASP A 53 -5.07 -1.14 20.79
CA ASP A 53 -3.67 -1.53 20.76
C ASP A 53 -2.75 -0.48 20.15
N ILE A 54 -1.47 -0.54 20.53
CA ILE A 54 -0.39 0.22 19.93
C ILE A 54 0.21 -0.59 18.79
N LEU A 55 0.13 -0.02 17.59
CA LEU A 55 0.71 -0.56 16.37
C LEU A 55 2.02 0.13 16.02
N TYR A 56 2.96 -0.61 15.44
CA TYR A 56 4.21 -0.06 14.93
C TYR A 56 4.23 -0.11 13.41
N PHE A 57 4.58 1.02 12.80
CA PHE A 57 4.72 1.18 11.36
C PHE A 57 6.11 1.64 11.01
N ARG A 58 6.59 1.24 9.84
CA ARG A 58 7.88 1.61 9.28
C ARG A 58 7.75 2.01 7.82
N ALA A 59 8.50 3.03 7.42
CA ALA A 59 8.73 3.32 6.02
C ALA A 59 9.75 2.34 5.43
N ALA A 60 9.40 1.68 4.32
CA ALA A 60 10.31 0.83 3.58
C ALA A 60 11.58 1.60 3.16
N GLN A 61 11.40 2.85 2.72
CA GLN A 61 12.47 3.76 2.33
C GLN A 61 13.37 4.10 3.53
N ARG A 62 14.67 3.83 3.38
CA ARG A 62 15.68 4.09 4.42
C ARG A 62 16.16 5.55 4.46
N GLN A 63 16.08 6.26 3.34
CA GLN A 63 16.61 7.61 3.17
C GLN A 63 15.74 8.43 2.20
N PRO A 64 14.47 8.70 2.54
CA PRO A 64 13.67 9.66 1.78
C PRO A 64 14.14 11.09 2.03
N ILE A 65 13.56 12.05 1.32
CA ILE A 65 13.76 13.48 1.58
C ILE A 65 13.24 13.83 2.98
N GLN A 66 12.12 13.23 3.38
CA GLN A 66 11.52 13.40 4.70
C GLN A 66 10.73 12.15 5.11
N TYR A 67 10.41 12.06 6.39
CA TYR A 67 9.27 11.28 6.87
C TYR A 67 8.22 12.25 7.37
N ALA A 68 7.00 12.13 6.87
CA ALA A 68 5.86 12.88 7.38
C ALA A 68 4.66 11.94 7.46
N TRP A 69 4.41 11.45 8.66
CA TRP A 69 3.31 10.53 8.94
C TRP A 69 2.06 11.28 9.37
N SER A 70 0.90 10.78 8.93
CA SER A 70 -0.40 11.19 9.44
C SER A 70 -1.32 9.98 9.56
N VAL A 71 -2.25 10.07 10.49
CA VAL A 71 -3.24 9.02 10.77
C VAL A 71 -4.63 9.64 10.80
N GLY A 72 -5.61 8.91 10.30
CA GLY A 72 -7.02 9.32 10.27
C GLY A 72 -7.88 8.56 11.28
N MET A 73 -9.19 8.81 11.22
CA MET A 73 -10.24 7.99 11.86
C MET A 73 -10.02 7.73 13.37
N GLY A 74 -9.56 8.76 14.10
CA GLY A 74 -9.42 8.70 15.56
C GLY A 74 -8.19 7.95 16.08
N ALA A 75 -7.33 7.45 15.19
CA ALA A 75 -6.00 6.98 15.59
C ALA A 75 -5.11 8.16 15.99
N SER A 76 -4.05 7.89 16.76
CA SER A 76 -3.06 8.92 17.12
C SER A 76 -1.64 8.40 17.06
N ILE A 77 -0.72 9.23 16.55
CA ILE A 77 0.71 8.92 16.56
C ILE A 77 1.24 9.16 17.97
N ILE A 78 1.92 8.16 18.53
CA ILE A 78 2.60 8.27 19.81
C ILE A 78 4.03 8.74 19.54
N GLY A 79 4.37 9.94 20.02
CA GLY A 79 5.69 10.53 19.84
C GLY A 79 5.84 11.27 18.52
N SER A 80 6.91 11.00 17.77
CA SER A 80 7.25 11.73 16.55
C SER A 80 6.55 11.17 15.33
N SER A 81 6.10 12.07 14.43
CA SER A 81 5.61 11.75 13.09
C SER A 81 6.66 11.96 11.99
N THR A 82 7.93 12.21 12.36
CA THR A 82 9.02 12.52 11.43
C THR A 82 10.16 11.50 11.45
N THR A 83 9.94 10.36 12.11
CA THR A 83 10.88 9.24 12.16
C THR A 83 10.54 8.18 11.12
N ARG A 84 11.50 7.31 10.81
CA ARG A 84 11.28 6.18 9.90
C ARG A 84 10.26 5.17 10.44
N GLU A 85 10.26 5.01 11.75
CA GLU A 85 9.38 4.13 12.50
C GLU A 85 8.52 4.96 13.43
N ILE A 86 7.23 4.65 13.50
CA ILE A 86 6.28 5.33 14.38
C ILE A 86 5.43 4.31 15.13
N ALA A 87 5.01 4.68 16.32
CA ALA A 87 3.97 3.99 17.07
C ALA A 87 2.64 4.73 16.87
N VAL A 88 1.56 3.98 16.70
CA VAL A 88 0.22 4.51 16.49
C VAL A 88 -0.73 3.82 17.45
N GLN A 89 -1.41 4.61 18.29
CA GLN A 89 -2.55 4.16 19.06
C GLN A 89 -3.74 4.00 18.11
N SER A 90 -4.24 2.77 18.01
CA SER A 90 -5.46 2.44 17.27
C SER A 90 -6.69 3.11 17.86
N PRO A 91 -7.72 3.41 17.04
CA PRO A 91 -9.01 3.87 17.54
C PRO A 91 -9.74 2.76 18.30
N SER A 92 -10.76 3.12 19.06
CA SER A 92 -11.56 2.18 19.85
C SER A 92 -12.53 1.32 19.02
N VAL A 93 -12.75 1.65 17.74
CA VAL A 93 -13.64 0.91 16.82
C VAL A 93 -13.17 1.04 15.38
N GLY A 94 -13.43 0.02 14.56
CA GLY A 94 -13.15 0.05 13.12
C GLY A 94 -11.65 0.07 12.79
N GLY A 95 -11.32 0.30 11.52
CA GLY A 95 -9.94 0.51 11.05
C GLY A 95 -9.56 1.99 10.99
N PHE A 96 -8.30 2.27 10.66
CA PHE A 96 -7.82 3.63 10.44
C PHE A 96 -6.95 3.74 9.19
N THR A 97 -6.84 4.95 8.65
CA THR A 97 -5.93 5.24 7.53
C THR A 97 -4.61 5.73 8.07
N ILE A 98 -3.53 5.27 7.44
CA ILE A 98 -2.18 5.79 7.67
C ILE A 98 -1.62 6.29 6.36
N THR A 99 -0.99 7.46 6.42
CA THR A 99 -0.36 8.11 5.27
C THR A 99 1.08 8.47 5.61
N LEU A 100 1.99 8.22 4.68
CA LEU A 100 3.40 8.59 4.73
C LEU A 100 3.74 9.42 3.51
N ASN A 101 4.20 10.65 3.72
CA ASN A 101 4.81 11.47 2.68
C ASN A 101 6.34 11.41 2.80
N THR A 102 7.03 11.01 1.73
CA THR A 102 8.49 10.90 1.66
C THR A 102 9.19 12.12 1.05
N GLY A 103 8.44 13.18 0.77
CA GLY A 103 8.85 14.38 0.02
C GLY A 103 8.71 14.22 -1.51
N THR A 104 8.87 13.00 -2.02
CA THR A 104 8.70 12.68 -3.45
C THR A 104 7.43 11.92 -3.75
N THR A 105 6.95 11.12 -2.79
CA THR A 105 5.87 10.17 -2.98
C THR A 105 5.03 10.14 -1.72
N THR A 106 3.73 9.94 -1.88
CA THR A 106 2.82 9.71 -0.76
C THR A 106 2.31 8.29 -0.84
N TYR A 107 2.45 7.56 0.26
CA TYR A 107 1.93 6.22 0.45
C TYR A 107 0.75 6.29 1.40
N PHE A 108 -0.27 5.48 1.15
CA PHE A 108 -1.43 5.34 2.01
C PHE A 108 -1.75 3.87 2.19
N THR A 109 -2.23 3.48 3.37
CA THR A 109 -2.83 2.16 3.57
C THR A 109 -3.93 2.24 4.62
N LEU A 110 -4.83 1.26 4.57
CA LEU A 110 -5.87 1.06 5.56
C LEU A 110 -5.39 -0.02 6.53
N ALA A 111 -5.17 0.36 7.78
CA ALA A 111 -4.89 -0.59 8.84
C ALA A 111 -6.22 -1.07 9.42
N GLN A 112 -6.53 -2.34 9.18
CA GLN A 112 -7.71 -3.02 9.69
C GLN A 112 -7.34 -3.92 10.86
N TYR A 113 -8.25 -4.01 11.82
CA TYR A 113 -8.14 -4.85 13.02
C TYR A 113 -9.17 -5.97 12.93
N SER A 114 -8.82 -7.13 13.46
CA SER A 114 -9.78 -8.21 13.69
C SER A 114 -9.36 -8.92 14.97
N CYS A 115 -10.19 -8.83 15.99
CA CYS A 115 -10.08 -9.62 17.21
C CYS A 115 -11.32 -10.47 17.37
N TYR A 116 -11.43 -11.52 16.55
CA TYR A 116 -12.49 -12.52 16.62
C TYR A 116 -12.00 -13.85 16.08
#